data_AF-A0A815XHB9-F1
#
_entry.id   AF-A0A815XHB9-F1
#
_cell.length_a   1.000
_cell.length_b   1.000
_cell.length_c   1.000
_cell.angle_alpha   90.00
_cell.angle_beta   90.00
_cell.angle_gamma   90.00
#
_symmetry.space_group_name_H-M   'P 1'
#
loop_
_entity.id
_entity.type
_entity.pdbx_description
1 polymer ?
#
loop_
_entity_poly.entity_id
_entity_poly.type
_entity_poly.pdbx_seq_one_letter_code
_entity_poly.pdbx_strand_id
1 'polypeptide(L)'
;MQLKTCEYILQHLLPPVRRACLLVPELTLSILTSSNPLWHIPYEEAMMKLDRSDPWWAFLWPGSQALSRYLLDNKSLVQGRHVLDIGCGCGASAIAS
;
A
#
# COMPACT_ATOMS: atom_id res chain seq x y z
N MET A 1 -3.61 6.46 25.82
CA MET A 1 -2.77 7.24 24.91
C MET A 1 -3.15 6.80 23.50
N GLN A 2 -3.79 7.66 22.70
CA GLN A 2 -4.19 7.31 21.34
C GLN A 2 -2.93 7.28 20.48
N LEU A 3 -2.59 6.13 19.91
CA LEU A 3 -1.44 6.02 19.01
C LEU A 3 -1.79 6.76 17.71
N LYS A 4 -0.83 7.51 17.16
CA LYS A 4 -1.00 8.03 15.81
C LYS A 4 -1.06 6.86 14.84
N THR A 5 -2.01 6.86 13.91
CA THR A 5 -2.22 5.74 12.99
C THR A 5 -0.96 5.37 12.23
N CYS A 6 -0.20 6.38 11.79
CA CYS A 6 1.06 6.17 11.08
C CYS A 6 2.12 5.47 11.95
N GLU A 7 2.27 5.87 13.22
CA GLU A 7 3.25 5.27 14.13
C GLU A 7 2.89 3.81 14.43
N TYR A 8 1.60 3.53 14.68
CA TYR A 8 1.12 2.18 14.88
C TYR A 8 1.38 1.30 13.65
N ILE A 9 1.05 1.77 12.46
CA ILE A 9 1.26 1.03 11.22
C ILE A 9 2.75 0.78 11.01
N LEU A 10 3.60 1.81 11.11
CA LEU A 10 5.04 1.66 10.92
C LEU A 10 5.67 0.65 11.89
N GLN A 11 5.24 0.62 13.15
CA GLN A 11 5.70 -0.38 14.14
C GLN A 11 5.34 -1.81 13.76
N HIS A 12 4.17 -2.00 13.12
CA HIS A 12 3.66 -3.33 12.73
C HIS A 12 4.03 -3.72 11.30
N LEU A 13 4.64 -2.81 10.53
CA LEU A 13 5.22 -3.05 9.21
C LEU A 13 6.73 -3.41 9.26
N LEU A 14 7.36 -3.36 10.43
CA LEU A 14 8.80 -3.66 10.57
C LEU A 14 9.13 -5.09 10.08
N PRO A 15 10.36 -5.32 9.56
CA PRO A 15 10.68 -6.47 8.71
C PRO A 15 10.41 -7.84 9.38
N PRO A 16 10.06 -8.89 8.60
CA PRO A 16 10.25 -9.00 7.15
C PRO A 16 8.93 -9.25 6.40
N VAL A 17 7.92 -8.39 6.53
CA VAL A 17 6.76 -8.50 5.62
C VAL A 17 7.11 -7.78 4.31
N ARG A 18 7.98 -8.43 3.53
CA ARG A 18 8.42 -8.00 2.20
C ARG A 18 7.95 -9.00 1.17
N ARG A 19 6.65 -9.09 0.91
CA ARG A 19 6.17 -9.82 -0.26
C ARG A 19 5.07 -9.04 -0.93
N ALA A 20 5.34 -8.71 -2.19
CA ALA A 20 4.34 -8.20 -3.10
C ALA A 20 3.16 -9.16 -3.16
N CYS A 21 1.97 -8.59 -3.37
CA CYS A 21 0.82 -9.34 -3.83
C CYS A 21 1.20 -10.18 -5.07
N LEU A 22 0.58 -11.35 -5.22
CA LEU A 22 0.83 -12.32 -6.31
C LEU A 22 0.85 -11.68 -7.71
N LEU A 23 0.13 -10.58 -7.91
CA LEU A 23 0.04 -9.92 -9.22
C LEU A 23 1.29 -9.09 -9.56
N VAL A 24 2.00 -8.54 -8.57
CA VAL A 24 3.13 -7.61 -8.78
C VAL A 24 4.38 -8.03 -8.01
N PRO A 25 4.85 -9.29 -8.15
CA PRO A 25 5.98 -9.84 -7.37
C PRO A 25 7.29 -9.06 -7.53
N GLU A 26 7.42 -8.24 -8.58
CA GLU A 26 8.56 -7.37 -8.84
C GLU A 26 8.64 -6.18 -7.86
N LEU A 27 7.53 -5.80 -7.23
CA LEU A 27 7.46 -4.64 -6.34
C LEU A 27 7.71 -5.03 -4.89
N THR A 28 8.56 -4.28 -4.21
CA THR A 28 8.69 -4.37 -2.75
C THR A 28 7.97 -3.19 -2.12
N LEU A 29 6.90 -3.47 -1.37
CA LEU A 29 6.05 -2.46 -0.76
C LEU A 29 5.99 -2.66 0.76
N SER A 30 5.88 -1.55 1.50
CA SER A 30 5.62 -1.56 2.94
C SER A 30 4.14 -1.31 3.18
N ILE A 31 3.36 -2.39 3.17
CA ILE A 31 1.89 -2.38 3.24
C ILE A 31 1.41 -3.38 4.29
N LEU A 32 0.20 -3.13 4.80
CA LEU A 32 -0.54 -4.12 5.57
C LEU A 32 -0.93 -5.27 4.65
N THR A 33 -0.84 -6.48 5.17
CA THR A 33 -1.33 -7.70 4.54
C THR A 33 -2.19 -8.47 5.53
N SER A 34 -2.79 -9.57 5.09
CA SER A 34 -3.54 -10.46 5.98
C SER A 34 -2.72 -11.07 7.12
N SER A 35 -1.39 -10.92 7.14
CA SER A 35 -0.58 -11.30 8.32
C SER A 35 -0.61 -10.26 9.44
N ASN A 36 -1.04 -9.03 9.18
CA ASN A 36 -1.04 -7.95 10.17
C ASN A 36 -2.36 -7.95 10.96
N PRO A 37 -2.34 -7.83 12.30
CA PRO A 37 -3.57 -7.80 13.11
C PRO A 37 -4.55 -6.72 12.67
N LEU A 38 -4.05 -5.53 12.29
CA LEU A 38 -4.87 -4.41 11.83
C LEU A 38 -5.69 -4.70 10.56
N TRP A 39 -5.28 -5.68 9.75
CA TRP A 39 -6.02 -6.08 8.54
C TRP A 39 -7.39 -6.68 8.85
N HIS A 40 -7.54 -7.31 10.03
CA HIS A 40 -8.73 -8.06 10.41
C HIS A 40 -9.68 -7.28 11.31
N ILE A 41 -9.28 -6.10 11.77
CA ILE A 41 -10.09 -5.28 12.66
C ILE A 41 -11.18 -4.57 11.82
N PRO A 42 -12.46 -4.65 12.20
CA PRO A 42 -13.52 -3.88 11.56
C PRO A 42 -13.18 -2.39 11.51
N TYR A 43 -13.61 -1.71 10.44
CA TYR A 43 -13.31 -0.30 10.22
C TYR A 43 -13.71 0.57 11.42
N GLU A 44 -14.90 0.35 11.96
CA GLU A 44 -15.43 1.10 13.10
C GLU A 44 -14.56 0.94 14.34
N GLU A 45 -14.09 -0.28 14.62
CA GLU A 45 -13.23 -0.58 15.76
C GLU A 45 -11.82 0.00 15.57
N ALA A 46 -11.27 -0.08 14.35
CA ALA A 46 -10.02 0.56 14.01
C ALA A 46 -10.10 2.09 14.23
N MET A 47 -11.20 2.72 13.83
CA MET A 47 -11.44 4.16 14.00
C MET A 47 -11.62 4.61 15.44
N MET A 48 -12.02 3.72 16.35
CA MET A 48 -12.05 4.03 17.80
C MET A 48 -10.66 3.96 18.44
N LYS A 49 -9.78 3.08 17.93
CA LYS A 49 -8.43 2.85 18.47
C LYS A 49 -7.37 3.79 17.89
N LEU A 50 -7.55 4.18 16.64
CA LEU A 50 -6.64 5.02 15.87
C LEU A 50 -7.09 6.50 15.90
N ASP A 51 -6.20 7.43 15.58
CA ASP A 51 -6.46 8.89 15.57
C ASP A 51 -7.33 9.36 14.39
N ARG A 52 -8.23 8.50 13.88
CA ARG A 52 -9.15 8.76 12.75
C ARG A 52 -8.49 9.18 11.43
N SER A 53 -7.17 9.15 11.33
CA SER A 53 -6.53 9.26 10.01
C SER A 53 -6.66 7.91 9.32
N ASP A 54 -7.59 7.80 8.37
CA ASP A 54 -7.79 6.56 7.65
C ASP A 54 -6.49 6.10 6.97
N PRO A 55 -6.03 4.86 7.22
CA PRO A 55 -4.76 4.37 6.69
C PRO A 55 -4.87 3.85 5.26
N TRP A 56 -5.60 4.55 4.38
CA TRP A 56 -5.84 4.11 3.00
C TRP A 56 -4.55 3.85 2.23
N TRP A 57 -3.48 4.61 2.52
CA TRP A 57 -2.15 4.45 1.95
C TRP A 57 -1.44 3.16 2.37
N ALA A 58 -1.86 2.51 3.46
CA ALA A 58 -1.21 1.31 3.99
C ALA A 58 -1.65 0.04 3.26
N PHE A 59 -2.60 0.12 2.34
CA PHE A 59 -3.14 -1.03 1.61
C PHE A 59 -2.76 -0.94 0.13
N LEU A 60 -2.53 -2.10 -0.46
CA LEU A 60 -2.42 -2.23 -1.91
C LEU A 60 -3.81 -2.51 -2.50
N TRP A 61 -4.49 -1.45 -2.95
CA TRP A 61 -5.84 -1.53 -3.50
C TRP A 61 -5.89 -2.25 -4.85
N PRO A 62 -6.98 -2.96 -5.18
CA PRO A 62 -7.09 -3.72 -6.43
C PRO A 62 -6.80 -2.90 -7.69
N GLY A 63 -7.22 -1.63 -7.73
CA GLY A 63 -6.94 -0.74 -8.85
C GLY A 63 -5.45 -0.49 -9.07
N SER A 64 -4.70 -0.22 -8.00
CA SER A 64 -3.25 -0.04 -8.08
C SER A 64 -2.53 -1.34 -8.42
N GLN A 65 -3.01 -2.50 -7.93
CA GLN A 65 -2.46 -3.81 -8.34
C GLN A 65 -2.56 -4.04 -9.85
N ALA A 66 -3.76 -3.85 -10.41
CA ALA A 66 -4.00 -4.07 -11.83
C ALA A 66 -3.23 -3.07 -12.69
N LEU A 67 -3.21 -1.78 -12.32
CA LEU A 67 -2.47 -0.76 -13.05
C LEU A 67 -0.96 -1.01 -13.00
N SER A 68 -0.41 -1.32 -11.83
CA SER A 68 1.00 -1.66 -11.69
C SER A 68 1.39 -2.87 -12.54
N ARG A 69 0.58 -3.94 -12.54
CA ARG A 69 0.82 -5.08 -13.44
C ARG A 69 0.84 -4.65 -14.89
N TYR A 70 -0.16 -3.89 -15.32
CA TYR A 70 -0.26 -3.41 -16.70
C TYR A 70 0.94 -2.56 -17.11
N LEU A 71 1.40 -1.64 -16.26
CA LEU A 71 2.57 -0.81 -16.52
C LEU A 71 3.86 -1.63 -16.59
N LEU A 72 4.03 -2.60 -15.68
CA LEU A 72 5.20 -3.50 -15.70
C LEU A 72 5.27 -4.33 -16.98
N ASP A 73 4.12 -4.77 -17.50
CA ASP A 73 4.02 -5.50 -18.78
C ASP A 73 4.18 -4.60 -20.01
N ASN A 74 3.89 -3.30 -19.87
CA ASN A 74 3.85 -2.33 -20.97
C ASN A 74 4.74 -1.11 -20.71
N LYS A 75 5.99 -1.35 -20.25
CA LYS A 75 6.92 -0.27 -19.83
C LYS A 75 7.12 0.82 -20.88
N SER A 76 7.04 0.50 -22.17
CA SER A 76 7.18 1.46 -23.27
C SER A 76 6.13 2.59 -23.25
N LEU A 77 5.01 2.41 -22.56
CA LEU A 77 3.98 3.44 -22.40
C LEU A 77 4.47 4.65 -21.58
N VAL A 78 5.39 4.42 -20.65
CA VAL A 78 5.81 5.39 -19.62
C VAL A 78 7.32 5.61 -19.57
N GLN A 79 8.12 4.70 -20.14
CA GLN A 79 9.57 4.81 -20.17
C GLN A 79 10.04 6.12 -20.81
N GLY A 80 10.90 6.85 -20.09
CA GLY A 80 11.45 8.14 -20.53
C GLY A 80 10.46 9.31 -20.47
N ARG A 81 9.27 9.12 -19.88
CA ARG A 81 8.26 10.18 -19.69
C ARG A 81 8.25 10.67 -18.25
N HIS A 82 7.76 11.89 -18.05
CA HIS A 82 7.42 12.39 -16.72
C HIS A 82 5.98 11.99 -16.39
N VAL A 83 5.80 11.23 -15.32
CA VAL A 83 4.50 10.70 -14.89
C VAL A 83 4.15 11.26 -13.51
N LEU A 84 2.90 11.69 -13.33
CA LEU A 84 2.35 12.12 -12.05
C LEU A 84 1.26 11.13 -11.62
N ASP A 85 1.42 10.53 -10.45
CA ASP A 85 0.44 9.62 -9.84
C ASP A 85 -0.34 10.36 -8.74
N ILE A 86 -1.60 10.72 -9.04
CA ILE A 86 -2.48 11.46 -8.13
C ILE A 86 -3.29 10.46 -7.30
N GLY A 87 -3.25 10.60 -5.98
CA GLY A 87 -3.91 9.64 -5.09
C GLY A 87 -3.16 8.29 -5.05
N CYS A 88 -1.83 8.34 -5.12
CA CYS A 88 -0.95 7.18 -5.29
C CYS A 88 -1.02 6.13 -4.18
N GLY A 89 -1.66 6.44 -3.04
CA GLY A 89 -1.84 5.50 -1.93
C GLY A 89 -0.51 4.94 -1.43
N CYS A 90 -0.30 3.63 -1.57
CA CYS A 90 0.95 2.95 -1.21
C CYS A 90 2.09 3.14 -2.23
N GLY A 91 1.84 3.85 -3.34
CA GLY A 91 2.82 4.22 -4.36
C GLY A 91 3.13 3.12 -5.38
N ALA A 92 2.40 2.00 -5.39
CA ALA A 92 2.74 0.87 -6.24
C ALA A 92 2.69 1.18 -7.74
N SER A 93 1.75 2.03 -8.18
CA SER A 93 1.62 2.40 -9.59
C SER A 93 2.69 3.41 -10.02
N ALA A 94 3.00 4.39 -9.16
CA ALA A 94 4.16 5.27 -9.33
C ALA A 94 5.52 4.53 -9.39
N ILE A 95 5.71 3.45 -8.63
CA ILE A 95 6.96 2.66 -8.70
C ILE A 95 7.01 1.81 -9.97
N ALA A 96 5.85 1.37 -10.46
CA ALA A 96 5.75 0.56 -11.68
C ALA A 96 5.93 1.38 -12.97
N SER A 97 5.63 2.69 -12.93
CA SER A 97 5.80 3.62 -14.04
C SER A 97 7.24 4.06 -14.25
#